data_AF-A0A178XBF1-F1
#
_entry.id   AF-A0A178XBF1-F1
#
_cell.length_a   1.000
_cell.length_b   1.000
_cell.length_c   1.000
_cell.angle_alpha   90.00
_cell.angle_beta   90.00
_cell.angle_gamma   90.00
#
_symmetry.space_group_name_H-M   'P 1'
#
loop_
_entity.id
_entity.type
_entity.pdbx_description
1 polymer ?
#
loop_
_entity_poly.entity_id
_entity_poly.type
_entity_poly.pdbx_seq_one_letter_code
_entity_poly.pdbx_strand_id
1 'polypeptide(L)'
;MLSDVIHAGFGERQVLRFASLMVAAGQLTTTDAAATMALLLAENPDLRDRVRDSPKALDEFIEEAVRHEPAVAATGRAVTQSTTLGGVPLDAGDRVLLAWGSANRDERHFNDGGVFRPERGRTNPAHLGCPTRVACHVAGTGCGIAGHAASSRCPAYGVIRGVREVPVEWSTTG
;
A
#
# COMPACT_ATOMS: atom_id res chain seq x y z
N MET A 1 12.32 6.29 17.40
CA MET A 1 12.73 5.08 16.64
C MET A 1 14.23 5.07 16.30
N LEU A 2 14.78 5.99 15.50
CA LEU A 2 16.24 6.06 15.27
C LEU A 2 17.02 6.51 16.51
N SER A 3 16.47 7.46 17.29
CA SER A 3 17.06 7.88 18.57
C SER A 3 17.18 6.71 19.56
N ASP A 4 16.18 5.83 19.61
CA ASP A 4 16.17 4.69 20.52
C ASP A 4 17.23 3.65 20.16
N VAL A 5 17.51 3.45 18.87
CA VAL A 5 18.58 2.57 18.37
C VAL A 5 19.96 3.14 18.70
N ILE A 6 20.12 4.47 18.67
CA ILE A 6 21.38 5.13 19.06
C ILE A 6 21.61 5.00 20.58
N HIS A 7 20.55 5.11 21.39
CA HIS A 7 20.64 4.98 22.85
C HIS A 7 20.75 3.53 23.34
N ALA A 8 20.39 2.54 22.52
CA ALA A 8 20.46 1.12 22.87
C ALA A 8 21.88 0.49 22.74
N GLY A 9 22.90 1.29 22.41
CA GLY A 9 24.30 0.82 22.39
C GLY A 9 24.70 0.00 21.16
N PHE A 10 23.95 0.09 20.06
CA PHE A 10 24.32 -0.54 18.79
C PHE A 10 25.55 0.12 18.17
N GLY A 11 26.45 -0.68 17.61
CA GLY A 11 27.64 -0.15 16.92
C GLY A 11 27.26 0.61 15.65
N GLU A 12 28.08 1.58 15.24
CA GLU A 12 27.83 2.46 14.07
C GLU A 12 27.43 1.68 12.81
N ARG A 13 28.08 0.54 12.52
CA ARG A 13 27.72 -0.35 11.41
C ARG A 13 26.32 -0.93 11.51
N GLN A 14 25.83 -1.25 12.71
CA GLN A 14 24.47 -1.76 12.92
C GLN A 14 23.44 -0.64 12.71
N VAL A 15 23.73 0.58 13.17
CA VAL A 15 22.88 1.76 12.93
C VAL A 15 22.76 2.05 11.43
N LEU A 16 23.88 2.06 10.70
CA LEU A 16 23.89 2.30 9.25
C LEU A 16 23.14 1.20 8.48
N ARG A 17 23.29 -0.07 8.87
CA ARG A 17 22.54 -1.19 8.27
C ARG A 17 21.04 -1.05 8.54
N PHE A 18 20.65 -0.71 9.76
CA PHE A 18 19.26 -0.50 10.12
C PHE A 18 18.65 0.66 9.35
N ALA A 19 19.36 1.80 9.26
CA ALA A 19 18.93 2.95 8.47
C ALA A 19 18.77 2.59 6.98
N SER A 20 19.72 1.86 6.41
CA SER A 20 19.67 1.40 5.02
C SER A 20 18.47 0.47 4.76
N LEU A 21 18.19 -0.45 5.69
CA LEU A 21 17.02 -1.34 5.61
C LEU A 21 15.72 -0.55 5.69
N MET A 22 15.63 0.46 6.55
CA MET A 22 14.43 1.31 6.66
C MET A 22 14.18 2.08 5.37
N VAL A 23 15.22 2.65 4.75
CA VAL A 23 15.10 3.35 3.46
C VAL A 23 14.66 2.39 2.37
N ALA A 24 15.33 1.24 2.23
CA ALA A 24 15.02 0.26 1.20
C ALA A 24 13.61 -0.34 1.36
N ALA A 25 13.21 -0.68 2.59
CA ALA A 25 11.89 -1.27 2.86
C ALA A 25 10.73 -0.29 2.63
N GLY A 26 10.95 0.99 2.94
CA GLY A 26 9.94 2.03 2.77
C GLY A 26 9.76 2.47 1.31
N GLN A 27 10.84 2.51 0.52
CA GLN A 27 10.80 3.05 -0.84
C GLN A 27 9.87 2.27 -1.76
N LEU A 28 10.11 0.97 -1.94
CA LEU A 28 9.37 0.18 -2.95
C LEU A 28 7.88 0.11 -2.64
N THR A 29 7.52 -0.21 -1.40
CA THR A 29 6.12 -0.38 -0.99
C THR A 29 5.33 0.93 -1.03
N THR A 30 5.96 2.06 -0.68
CA THR A 30 5.30 3.37 -0.72
C THR A 30 5.12 3.85 -2.15
N THR A 31 6.14 3.67 -3.01
CA THR A 31 6.04 4.04 -4.43
C THR A 31 4.98 3.21 -5.14
N ASP A 32 4.92 1.91 -4.88
CA ASP A 32 3.93 1.01 -5.49
C ASP A 32 2.49 1.34 -5.03
N ALA A 33 2.29 1.59 -3.73
CA ALA A 33 1.01 2.05 -3.20
C ALA A 33 0.58 3.38 -3.82
N ALA A 34 1.50 4.34 -3.93
CA ALA A 34 1.22 5.64 -4.54
C ALA A 34 0.86 5.53 -6.03
N ALA A 35 1.59 4.71 -6.79
CA ALA A 35 1.32 4.47 -8.20
C ALA A 35 -0.06 3.82 -8.40
N THR A 36 -0.38 2.81 -7.58
CA THR A 36 -1.68 2.14 -7.59
C THR A 36 -2.82 3.09 -7.26
N MET A 37 -2.67 3.93 -6.24
CA MET A 37 -3.67 4.95 -5.90
C MET A 37 -3.87 5.96 -7.03
N ALA A 38 -2.78 6.43 -7.64
CA ALA A 38 -2.86 7.32 -8.80
C ALA A 38 -3.59 6.68 -9.97
N LEU A 39 -3.35 5.38 -10.23
CA LEU A 39 -4.06 4.62 -11.25
C LEU A 39 -5.56 4.53 -10.96
N LEU A 40 -5.95 4.19 -9.72
CA LEU A 40 -7.36 4.08 -9.33
C LEU A 40 -8.12 5.41 -9.50
N LEU A 41 -7.49 6.54 -9.19
CA LEU A 41 -8.06 7.87 -9.41
C LEU A 41 -8.05 8.31 -10.87
N ALA A 42 -7.08 7.83 -11.67
CA ALA A 42 -7.05 8.07 -13.11
C ALA A 42 -8.19 7.33 -13.84
N GLU A 43 -8.57 6.15 -13.34
CA GLU A 43 -9.64 5.31 -13.92
C GLU A 43 -11.04 5.72 -13.48
N ASN A 44 -11.18 6.39 -12.33
CA ASN A 44 -12.47 6.89 -11.82
C ASN A 44 -12.47 8.42 -11.63
N PRO A 45 -12.85 9.20 -12.65
CA PRO A 45 -12.97 10.66 -12.55
C PRO A 45 -13.88 11.13 -11.42
N ASP A 46 -15.04 10.50 -11.23
CA ASP A 46 -16.00 10.87 -10.17
C ASP A 46 -15.41 10.66 -8.77
N LEU A 47 -14.63 9.59 -8.59
CA LEU A 47 -13.92 9.33 -7.34
C LEU A 47 -12.82 10.35 -7.11
N ARG A 48 -12.06 10.70 -8.16
CA ARG A 48 -11.04 11.75 -8.10
C ARG A 48 -11.63 13.09 -7.69
N ASP A 49 -12.80 13.45 -8.22
CA ASP A 49 -13.50 14.67 -7.85
C ASP A 49 -13.93 14.65 -6.39
N ARG A 50 -14.55 13.54 -5.94
CA ARG A 50 -14.94 13.35 -4.53
C ARG A 50 -13.75 13.45 -3.57
N VAL A 51 -12.62 12.81 -3.91
CA VAL A 51 -11.39 12.81 -3.09
C VAL A 51 -10.73 14.19 -3.04
N ARG A 52 -10.76 14.93 -4.14
CA ARG A 52 -10.25 16.31 -4.20
C ARG A 52 -11.07 17.24 -3.31
N ASP A 53 -12.38 17.09 -3.32
CA ASP A 53 -13.30 18.05 -2.69
C ASP A 53 -13.56 17.74 -1.20
N SER A 54 -13.07 16.60 -0.67
CA SER A 54 -13.26 16.20 0.73
C SER A 54 -12.06 15.43 1.32
N PRO A 55 -11.40 15.97 2.38
CA PRO A 55 -10.36 15.25 3.11
C PRO A 55 -10.83 13.92 3.71
N LYS A 56 -12.11 13.84 4.09
CA LYS A 56 -12.69 12.59 4.59
C LYS A 56 -12.77 11.53 3.50
N ALA A 57 -13.13 11.91 2.27
CA ALA A 57 -13.18 11.00 1.14
C ALA A 57 -11.78 10.51 0.74
N LEU A 58 -10.75 11.35 0.92
CA LEU A 58 -9.35 10.96 0.76
C LEU A 58 -8.94 9.88 1.77
N ASP A 59 -9.25 10.05 3.05
CA ASP A 59 -8.94 9.04 4.09
C ASP A 59 -9.64 7.71 3.80
N GLU A 60 -10.93 7.75 3.45
CA GLU A 60 -11.72 6.59 3.06
C GLU A 60 -11.14 5.88 1.81
N PHE A 61 -10.71 6.66 0.82
CA PHE A 61 -10.07 6.14 -0.37
C PHE A 61 -8.73 5.45 -0.07
N ILE A 62 -7.87 6.04 0.76
CA ILE A 62 -6.56 5.47 1.10
C ILE A 62 -6.72 4.11 1.79
N GLU A 63 -7.62 4.02 2.78
CA GLU A 63 -7.88 2.76 3.49
C GLU A 63 -8.37 1.67 2.53
N GLU A 64 -9.29 2.01 1.63
CA GLU A 64 -9.82 1.05 0.64
C GLU A 64 -8.78 0.67 -0.42
N ALA A 65 -7.92 1.60 -0.86
CA ALA A 65 -6.82 1.34 -1.78
C ALA A 65 -5.82 0.34 -1.18
N VAL A 66 -5.44 0.52 0.08
CA VAL A 66 -4.52 -0.40 0.76
C VAL A 66 -5.16 -1.77 1.01
N ARG A 67 -6.49 -1.83 1.23
CA ARG A 67 -7.21 -3.10 1.32
C ARG A 67 -7.20 -3.83 -0.03
N HIS A 68 -7.74 -3.17 -1.05
CA HIS A 68 -8.08 -3.80 -2.31
C HIS A 68 -6.82 -4.12 -3.11
N GLU A 69 -5.87 -3.19 -3.19
CA GLU A 69 -4.59 -3.36 -3.88
C GLU A 69 -3.41 -3.16 -2.91
N PRO A 70 -3.12 -4.14 -2.04
CA PRO A 70 -2.01 -4.03 -1.10
C PRO A 70 -0.68 -4.10 -1.85
N ALA A 71 0.22 -3.15 -1.57
CA ALA A 71 1.58 -3.12 -2.13
C ALA A 71 2.40 -4.41 -1.84
N VAL A 72 2.01 -5.16 -0.81
CA VAL A 72 2.54 -6.50 -0.54
C VAL A 72 1.42 -7.52 -0.71
N ALA A 73 1.34 -8.13 -1.89
CA ALA A 73 0.29 -9.09 -2.22
C ALA A 73 0.40 -10.40 -1.43
N ALA A 74 1.61 -10.83 -1.07
CA ALA A 74 1.82 -12.05 -0.30
C ALA A 74 3.13 -12.04 0.50
N THR A 75 3.19 -12.81 1.60
CA THR A 75 4.43 -13.05 2.35
C THR A 75 4.64 -14.52 2.69
N GLY A 76 5.89 -14.98 2.66
CA GLY A 76 6.23 -16.36 2.99
C GLY A 76 6.38 -16.59 4.50
N ARG A 77 6.07 -17.79 4.96
CA ARG A 77 6.37 -18.31 6.30
C ARG A 77 7.02 -19.69 6.16
N ALA A 78 7.89 -20.01 7.10
CA ALA A 78 8.44 -21.37 7.25
C ALA A 78 7.73 -22.03 8.43
N VAL A 79 7.28 -23.26 8.24
CA VAL A 79 6.66 -24.07 9.28
C VAL A 79 7.78 -24.62 10.17
N THR A 80 7.80 -24.20 11.43
CA THR A 80 8.86 -24.61 12.38
C THR A 80 8.54 -25.93 13.07
N GLN A 81 7.26 -26.30 13.16
CA GLN A 81 6.76 -27.53 13.79
C GLN A 81 5.53 -28.02 13.02
N SER A 82 5.39 -29.33 12.84
CA SER A 82 4.22 -29.90 12.16
C SER A 82 2.93 -29.49 12.87
N THR A 83 1.94 -29.04 12.11
CA THR A 83 0.69 -28.46 12.63
C THR A 83 -0.43 -28.60 11.60
N THR A 84 -1.63 -28.10 11.91
CA THR A 84 -2.76 -28.03 10.97
C THR A 84 -3.22 -26.59 10.82
N LEU A 85 -3.28 -26.09 9.60
CA LEU A 85 -3.73 -24.73 9.27
C LEU A 85 -4.90 -24.81 8.29
N GLY A 86 -6.06 -24.25 8.67
CA GLY A 86 -7.25 -24.26 7.79
C GLY A 86 -7.72 -25.66 7.37
N GLY A 87 -7.47 -26.68 8.22
CA GLY A 87 -7.76 -28.08 7.90
C GLY A 87 -6.70 -28.80 7.07
N VAL A 88 -5.62 -28.13 6.68
CA VAL A 88 -4.50 -28.72 5.92
C VAL A 88 -3.37 -29.08 6.89
N PRO A 89 -2.92 -30.35 6.94
CA PRO A 89 -1.73 -30.72 7.71
C PRO A 89 -0.47 -30.14 7.03
N LEU A 90 0.43 -29.61 7.85
CA LEU A 90 1.70 -29.01 7.46
C LEU A 90 2.82 -29.68 8.24
N ASP A 91 3.95 -29.93 7.59
CA ASP A 91 5.12 -30.52 8.22
C ASP A 91 6.19 -29.49 8.54
N ALA A 92 7.02 -29.79 9.54
CA ALA A 92 8.19 -28.97 9.85
C ALA A 92 9.11 -28.88 8.62
N GLY A 93 9.44 -27.66 8.20
CA GLY A 93 10.22 -27.38 6.99
C GLY A 93 9.39 -26.89 5.80
N ASP A 94 8.06 -27.06 5.83
CA ASP A 94 7.19 -26.55 4.77
C ASP A 94 7.25 -25.02 4.64
N ARG A 95 6.96 -24.54 3.43
CA ARG A 95 6.82 -23.10 3.15
C ARG A 95 5.38 -22.77 2.81
N VAL A 96 4.82 -21.82 3.56
CA VAL A 96 3.45 -21.34 3.38
C VAL A 96 3.49 -19.92 2.83
N LEU A 97 2.71 -19.66 1.79
CA LEU A 97 2.52 -18.32 1.26
C LEU A 97 1.20 -17.74 1.79
N LEU A 98 1.28 -16.63 2.52
CA LEU A 98 0.12 -15.88 2.98
C LEU A 98 -0.28 -14.87 1.90
N ALA A 99 -1.34 -15.15 1.16
CA ALA A 99 -1.84 -14.32 0.07
C ALA A 99 -2.77 -13.20 0.61
N TRP A 100 -2.18 -12.09 1.06
CA TRP A 100 -2.90 -10.93 1.59
C TRP A 100 -3.91 -10.35 0.60
N GLY A 101 -3.56 -10.28 -0.68
CA GLY A 101 -4.48 -9.80 -1.71
C GLY A 101 -5.75 -10.63 -1.86
N SER A 102 -5.69 -11.94 -1.54
CA SER A 102 -6.86 -12.81 -1.50
C SER A 102 -7.61 -12.64 -0.18
N ALA A 103 -6.90 -12.60 0.95
CA ALA A 103 -7.50 -12.42 2.27
C ALA A 103 -8.28 -11.09 2.38
N ASN A 104 -7.74 -10.02 1.81
CA ASN A 104 -8.38 -8.71 1.81
C ASN A 104 -9.62 -8.62 0.93
N ARG A 105 -9.80 -9.55 -0.02
CA ARG A 105 -10.99 -9.64 -0.89
C ARG A 105 -11.94 -10.77 -0.50
N ASP A 106 -11.69 -11.42 0.63
CA ASP A 106 -12.49 -12.54 1.14
C ASP A 106 -13.90 -12.08 1.56
N GLU A 107 -14.91 -12.59 0.89
CA GLU A 107 -16.32 -12.24 1.11
C GLU A 107 -16.84 -12.63 2.50
N ARG A 108 -16.17 -13.58 3.17
CA ARG A 108 -16.49 -13.95 4.56
C ARG A 108 -16.19 -12.82 5.54
N HIS A 109 -15.32 -11.89 5.17
CA HIS A 109 -14.89 -10.76 6.00
C HIS A 109 -15.27 -9.41 5.39
N PHE A 110 -15.35 -9.31 4.05
CA PHE A 110 -15.67 -8.09 3.32
C PHE A 110 -16.82 -8.37 2.33
N ASN A 111 -18.05 -7.94 2.64
CA ASN A 111 -19.19 -8.10 1.74
C ASN A 111 -18.87 -7.52 0.34
N ASP A 112 -19.10 -8.22 -0.76
CA ASP A 112 -18.63 -7.81 -2.10
C ASP A 112 -17.10 -7.53 -2.15
N GLY A 113 -16.26 -8.34 -1.51
CA GLY A 113 -14.85 -8.05 -1.22
C GLY A 113 -13.99 -7.73 -2.45
N GLY A 114 -14.36 -8.25 -3.63
CA GLY A 114 -13.73 -7.93 -4.91
C GLY A 114 -14.07 -6.54 -5.47
N VAL A 115 -15.07 -5.85 -4.93
CA VAL A 115 -15.49 -4.51 -5.36
C VAL A 115 -14.80 -3.43 -4.53
N PHE A 116 -14.14 -2.51 -5.23
CA PHE A 116 -13.54 -1.31 -4.66
C PHE A 116 -14.63 -0.32 -4.24
N ARG A 117 -14.77 -0.05 -2.94
CA ARG A 117 -15.77 0.87 -2.36
C ARG A 117 -15.16 1.70 -1.21
N PRO A 118 -14.79 2.97 -1.46
CA PRO A 118 -14.22 3.86 -0.44
C PRO A 118 -15.14 4.02 0.79
N GLU A 119 -16.45 4.05 0.57
CA GLU A 119 -17.44 4.20 1.64
C GLU A 119 -17.62 2.98 2.57
N ARG A 120 -16.83 1.90 2.41
CA ARG A 120 -16.82 0.76 3.36
C ARG A 120 -16.48 1.18 4.80
N GLY A 121 -15.82 2.33 4.95
CA GLY A 121 -15.40 2.86 6.24
C GLY A 121 -14.41 1.94 6.98
N ARG A 122 -13.95 2.38 8.14
CA ARG A 122 -13.04 1.60 9.02
C ARG A 122 -13.79 0.47 9.77
N THR A 123 -14.61 -0.29 9.06
CA THR A 123 -15.45 -1.34 9.65
C THR A 123 -14.64 -2.55 10.13
N ASN A 124 -13.36 -2.66 9.72
CA ASN A 124 -12.46 -3.67 10.28
C ASN A 124 -11.00 -3.14 10.32
N PRO A 125 -10.40 -2.88 11.50
CA PRO A 125 -9.06 -2.28 11.62
C PRO A 125 -7.90 -3.22 11.22
N ALA A 126 -8.18 -4.37 10.61
CA ALA A 126 -7.21 -5.41 10.30
C ALA A 126 -7.12 -5.66 8.79
N HIS A 127 -6.56 -4.72 8.03
CA HIS A 127 -5.93 -5.08 6.76
C HIS A 127 -4.71 -5.96 7.09
N LEU A 128 -4.89 -7.27 6.95
CA LEU A 128 -3.87 -8.26 7.25
C LEU A 128 -2.84 -8.21 6.13
N GLY A 129 -1.64 -7.71 6.42
CA GLY A 129 -0.54 -7.68 5.44
C GLY A 129 0.42 -6.50 5.52
N CYS A 130 0.13 -5.46 6.30
CA CYS A 130 1.07 -4.36 6.50
C CYS A 130 1.95 -4.58 7.75
N PRO A 131 3.27 -4.84 7.63
CA PRO A 131 4.16 -4.67 8.75
C PRO A 131 4.33 -3.16 8.98
N THR A 132 3.70 -2.67 10.04
CA THR A 132 3.77 -1.33 10.62
C THR A 132 2.85 -0.24 10.05
N ARG A 133 1.91 0.16 10.90
CA ARG A 133 1.05 1.36 10.84
C ARG A 133 1.80 2.68 10.55
N VAL A 134 3.13 2.70 10.70
CA VAL A 134 4.02 3.84 10.38
C VAL A 134 4.13 4.08 8.87
N ALA A 135 4.21 3.01 8.07
CA ALA A 135 4.23 3.13 6.61
C ALA A 135 2.89 3.68 6.10
N CYS A 136 1.76 3.26 6.67
CA CYS A 136 0.44 3.80 6.33
C CYS A 136 0.28 5.28 6.71
N HIS A 137 0.90 5.75 7.80
CA HIS A 137 0.83 7.16 8.19
C HIS A 137 1.76 8.03 7.34
N VAL A 138 2.97 7.57 7.01
CA VAL A 138 3.89 8.30 6.12
C VAL A 138 3.41 8.24 4.67
N ALA A 139 2.91 7.10 4.20
CA ALA A 139 2.28 6.97 2.89
C ALA A 139 0.94 7.70 2.84
N GLY A 140 0.15 7.72 3.92
CA GLY A 140 -1.10 8.48 4.00
C GLY A 140 -0.88 9.98 3.96
N THR A 141 0.06 10.51 4.75
CA THR A 141 0.41 11.94 4.72
C THR A 141 1.16 12.31 3.43
N GLY A 142 2.04 11.44 2.94
CA GLY A 142 2.78 11.62 1.68
C GLY A 142 1.89 11.53 0.43
N CYS A 143 0.96 10.58 0.37
CA CYS A 143 -0.03 10.44 -0.71
C CYS A 143 -1.18 11.43 -0.55
N GLY A 144 -1.48 11.91 0.67
CA GLY A 144 -2.42 13.01 0.87
C GLY A 144 -1.85 14.33 0.36
N ILE A 145 -0.59 14.63 0.65
CA ILE A 145 0.12 15.80 0.10
C ILE A 145 0.34 15.63 -1.40
N ALA A 146 0.81 14.48 -1.88
CA ALA A 146 1.05 14.23 -3.31
C ALA A 146 -0.26 14.15 -4.11
N GLY A 147 -1.33 13.58 -3.55
CA GLY A 147 -2.66 13.53 -4.15
C GLY A 147 -3.32 14.90 -4.20
N HIS A 148 -3.21 15.70 -3.14
CA HIS A 148 -3.70 17.08 -3.13
C HIS A 148 -2.85 18.01 -4.04
N ALA A 149 -1.52 17.84 -4.06
CA ALA A 149 -0.62 18.58 -4.93
C ALA A 149 -0.73 18.17 -6.41
N ALA A 150 -0.93 16.88 -6.71
CA ALA A 150 -1.14 16.39 -8.07
C ALA A 150 -2.52 16.78 -8.59
N SER A 151 -3.56 16.73 -7.76
CA SER A 151 -4.92 17.17 -8.17
C SER A 151 -5.03 18.68 -8.35
N SER A 152 -4.30 19.48 -7.57
CA SER A 152 -4.25 20.94 -7.77
C SER A 152 -3.42 21.38 -8.98
N ARG A 153 -2.38 20.61 -9.37
CA ARG A 153 -1.54 20.92 -10.55
C ARG A 153 -2.05 20.30 -11.85
N CYS A 154 -2.67 19.12 -11.78
CA CYS A 154 -3.23 18.39 -12.91
C CYS A 154 -4.71 18.08 -12.62
N PRO A 155 -5.63 19.02 -12.89
CA PRO A 155 -7.05 18.85 -12.58
C PRO A 155 -7.72 17.71 -13.37
N ALA A 156 -7.11 17.29 -14.48
CA ALA A 156 -7.54 16.14 -15.26
C ALA A 156 -6.33 15.27 -15.66
N TYR A 157 -6.41 13.98 -15.37
CA TYR A 157 -5.48 12.95 -15.86
C TYR A 157 -6.26 11.64 -16.07
N GLY A 158 -5.74 10.74 -16.91
CA GLY A 158 -6.40 9.49 -17.27
C GLY A 158 -5.42 8.42 -17.73
N VAL A 159 -5.91 7.18 -17.81
CA VAL A 159 -5.10 6.03 -18.22
C VAL A 159 -5.24 5.81 -19.72
N ILE A 160 -4.11 5.81 -20.44
CA ILE A 160 -4.06 5.37 -21.83
C ILE A 160 -3.73 3.87 -21.84
N ARG A 161 -4.71 3.03 -22.19
CA ARG A 161 -4.54 1.57 -22.20
C ARG A 161 -3.92 1.09 -23.52
N GLY A 162 -3.05 0.08 -23.44
CA GLY A 162 -2.52 -0.63 -24.63
C GLY A 162 -1.36 0.07 -25.35
N VAL A 163 -0.69 1.03 -24.70
CA VAL A 163 0.43 1.76 -25.30
C VAL A 163 1.75 1.06 -24.97
N ARG A 164 2.47 0.61 -26.00
CA ARG A 164 3.83 0.03 -25.85
C ARG A 164 4.91 1.10 -25.65
N GLU A 165 4.71 2.29 -26.21
CA GLU A 165 5.58 3.46 -26.06
C GLU A 165 4.72 4.71 -26.00
N VAL A 166 4.89 5.52 -24.95
CA VAL A 166 4.24 6.82 -24.82
C VAL A 166 5.22 7.86 -25.35
N PRO A 167 4.94 8.53 -26.49
CA PRO A 167 5.76 9.64 -26.92
C PRO A 167 5.51 10.81 -25.96
N VAL A 168 6.49 11.10 -25.11
CA VAL A 168 6.44 12.26 -24.21
C VAL A 168 7.44 13.29 -24.73
N GLU A 169 6.93 14.41 -25.24
CA GLU A 169 7.72 15.61 -25.47
C GLU A 169 7.61 16.51 -24.24
N TRP A 170 8.74 16.81 -23.62
CA TRP A 170 8.81 17.80 -22.54
C TRP A 170 9.21 19.14 -23.15
N SER A 171 8.43 20.19 -22.92
CA SER A 171 8.85 21.55 -23.27
C SER A 171 9.99 21.97 -22.34
N THR A 172 11.23 21.84 -22.79
CA THR A 172 12.37 22.54 -22.18
C THR A 172 12.30 24.01 -22.57
N THR A 173 11.61 24.79 -21.75
CA THR A 173 11.61 26.26 -21.77
C THR A 173 11.40 26.66 -20.31
N GLY A 174 12.25 27.40 -19.62
CA GLY A 174 13.49 28.11 -19.86
C GLY A 174 13.78 28.83 -18.55
#